data_AF-A0A1A6AFN2-F1
#
_entry.id   AF-A0A1A6AFN2-F1
#
_cell.length_a   1.000
_cell.length_b   1.000
_cell.length_c   1.000
_cell.angle_alpha   90.00
_cell.angle_beta   90.00
_cell.angle_gamma   90.00
#
_symmetry.space_group_name_H-M   'P 1'
#
loop_
_entity.id
_entity.type
_entity.pdbx_description
1 polymer ?
#
loop_
_entity_poly.entity_id
_entity_poly.type
_entity_poly.pdbx_seq_one_letter_code
_entity_poly.pdbx_strand_id
1 'polypeptide(L)'
;MYFLAAILPLLALTTSISASPIQKRYNGVKIQSSRNDLCLSPLPQPQLRGDNATETTYADGDKVGVTDCADAQVWDINPGSGSIVLTGTNFALDAGTGTDNNEEVKLWTSYPGLFQQTWYFTTDNRIAITGGDQCLDQGNDEEGTQTWQCTTGNTNQDNGEDNGDGNGEASS
;
A
#
# COMPACT_ATOMS: atom_id res chain seq x y z
N MET A 1 -3.74 62.44 -46.32
CA MET A 1 -3.13 61.12 -46.07
C MET A 1 -3.41 60.79 -44.61
N TYR A 2 -4.41 59.94 -44.32
CA TYR A 2 -4.72 59.49 -42.96
C TYR A 2 -4.43 57.99 -42.89
N PHE A 3 -3.44 57.60 -42.09
CA PHE A 3 -3.15 56.20 -41.79
C PHE A 3 -4.02 55.76 -40.60
N LEU A 4 -5.00 54.89 -40.86
CA LEU A 4 -5.74 54.15 -39.84
C LEU A 4 -4.92 52.90 -39.48
N ALA A 5 -4.29 52.90 -38.31
CA ALA A 5 -3.65 51.71 -37.76
C ALA A 5 -4.74 50.85 -37.08
N ALA A 6 -5.05 49.69 -37.67
CA ALA A 6 -5.92 48.69 -37.07
C ALA A 6 -5.15 47.89 -36.02
N ILE A 7 -5.60 47.94 -34.77
CA ILE A 7 -5.02 47.21 -33.64
C ILE A 7 -5.82 45.92 -33.46
N LEU A 8 -5.23 44.78 -33.82
CA LEU A 8 -5.83 43.46 -33.56
C LEU A 8 -5.69 43.10 -32.07
N PRO A 9 -6.75 42.61 -31.39
CA PRO A 9 -6.62 42.10 -30.04
C PRO A 9 -6.05 40.68 -30.09
N LEU A 10 -4.84 40.50 -29.56
CA LEU A 10 -4.23 39.20 -29.38
C LEU A 10 -4.93 38.50 -28.19
N LEU A 11 -5.86 37.61 -28.48
CA LEU A 11 -6.54 36.79 -27.47
C LEU A 11 -5.54 35.73 -26.96
N ALA A 12 -4.87 36.02 -25.86
CA ALA A 12 -3.99 35.06 -25.21
C ALA A 12 -4.83 33.96 -24.53
N LEU A 13 -4.95 32.79 -25.18
CA LEU A 13 -5.43 31.57 -24.54
C LEU A 13 -4.36 31.12 -23.53
N THR A 14 -4.53 31.46 -22.26
CA THR A 14 -3.74 30.88 -21.18
C THR A 14 -4.26 29.47 -20.93
N THR A 15 -3.61 28.45 -21.49
CA THR A 15 -3.81 27.07 -21.06
C THR A 15 -3.28 26.94 -19.64
N SER A 16 -4.17 26.80 -18.66
CA SER A 16 -3.81 26.51 -17.28
C SER A 16 -3.16 25.12 -17.23
N ILE A 17 -1.84 25.07 -17.26
CA ILE A 17 -1.08 23.85 -16.97
C ILE A 17 -1.21 23.63 -15.46
N SER A 18 -2.19 22.82 -15.06
CA SER A 18 -2.29 22.37 -13.67
C SER A 18 -1.07 21.48 -13.38
N ALA A 19 -0.12 21.98 -12.59
CA ALA A 19 0.93 21.15 -12.05
C ALA A 19 0.28 20.13 -11.10
N SER A 20 0.44 18.84 -11.38
CA SER A 20 0.06 17.80 -10.41
C SER A 20 0.92 18.00 -9.15
N PRO A 21 0.34 17.97 -7.94
CA PRO A 21 1.12 18.04 -6.71
C PRO A 21 2.14 16.90 -6.68
N ILE A 22 3.36 17.19 -6.25
CA ILE A 22 4.38 16.16 -5.97
C ILE A 22 3.84 15.35 -4.80
N GLN A 23 3.31 14.17 -5.06
CA GLN A 23 2.88 13.28 -3.99
C GLN A 23 4.12 12.59 -3.38
N LYS A 24 4.20 12.59 -2.05
CA LYS A 24 5.28 11.96 -1.30
C LYS A 24 5.27 10.45 -1.61
N ARG A 25 6.41 9.93 -2.04
CA ARG A 25 6.66 8.48 -2.05
C ARG A 25 7.07 8.09 -0.65
N TYR A 26 6.45 7.05 -0.12
CA TYR A 26 6.79 6.49 1.17
C TYR A 26 7.69 5.30 0.92
N ASN A 27 8.99 5.45 1.17
CA ASN A 27 9.94 4.35 1.03
C ASN A 27 10.34 3.91 2.43
N GLY A 28 10.30 2.60 2.68
CA GLY A 28 10.68 2.03 3.97
C GLY A 28 9.77 2.46 5.13
N VAL A 29 8.46 2.47 4.94
CA VAL A 29 7.49 2.74 6.04
C VAL A 29 6.91 1.46 6.62
N LYS A 30 6.49 1.51 7.89
CA LYS A 30 5.68 0.44 8.47
C LYS A 30 4.20 0.73 8.25
N ILE A 31 3.43 -0.32 8.04
CA ILE A 31 1.96 -0.24 7.93
C ILE A 31 1.39 -0.79 9.23
N GLN A 32 0.92 0.09 10.11
CA GLN A 32 0.38 -0.29 11.41
C GLN A 32 -1.12 -0.55 11.30
N SER A 33 -1.59 -1.63 11.91
CA SER A 33 -3.01 -1.92 12.10
C SER A 33 -3.52 -1.19 13.34
N SER A 34 -4.58 -0.40 13.18
CA SER A 34 -5.23 0.29 14.31
C SER A 34 -6.00 -0.66 15.23
N ARG A 35 -6.18 -1.92 14.81
CA ARG A 35 -6.89 -2.95 15.59
C ARG A 35 -6.13 -3.32 16.86
N ASN A 36 -4.80 -3.44 16.77
CA ASN A 36 -3.96 -3.97 17.84
C ASN A 36 -2.55 -3.36 17.88
N ASP A 37 -2.32 -2.25 17.18
CA ASP A 37 -1.05 -1.52 17.11
C ASP A 37 0.14 -2.34 16.57
N LEU A 38 -0.12 -3.49 15.93
CA LEU A 38 0.90 -4.32 15.28
C LEU A 38 1.11 -3.89 13.83
N CYS A 39 2.29 -4.15 13.29
CA CYS A 39 2.65 -3.74 11.94
C CYS A 39 2.68 -4.91 10.96
N LEU A 40 2.23 -4.65 9.74
CA LEU A 40 2.19 -5.58 8.63
C LEU A 40 3.60 -6.06 8.29
N SER A 41 3.80 -7.38 8.29
CA SER A 41 5.09 -7.99 8.00
C SER A 41 4.89 -9.35 7.33
N PRO A 42 5.77 -9.76 6.41
CA PRO A 42 5.83 -11.15 5.97
C PRO A 42 6.10 -12.06 7.17
N LEU A 43 5.48 -13.24 7.17
CA LEU A 43 5.64 -14.31 8.16
C LEU A 43 6.19 -15.57 7.45
N PRO A 44 7.39 -15.51 6.87
CA PRO A 44 8.00 -16.63 6.15
C PRO A 44 8.18 -17.84 7.08
N GLN A 45 7.90 -19.01 6.55
CA GLN A 45 8.14 -20.26 7.27
C GLN A 45 9.66 -20.52 7.36
N PRO A 46 10.21 -20.84 8.55
CA PRO A 46 11.63 -21.16 8.68
C PRO A 46 12.01 -22.32 7.75
N GLN A 47 12.93 -22.09 6.82
CA GLN A 47 13.43 -23.14 5.94
C GLN A 47 14.64 -23.81 6.60
N LEU A 48 14.57 -25.14 6.77
CA LEU A 48 15.70 -25.93 7.24
C LEU A 48 16.73 -26.05 6.13
N ARG A 49 17.93 -25.53 6.37
CA ARG A 49 19.08 -25.75 5.48
C ARG A 49 19.75 -27.08 5.78
N GLY A 50 20.48 -27.59 4.79
CA GLY A 50 21.22 -28.86 4.90
C GLY A 50 22.32 -28.89 5.97
N ASP A 51 22.61 -27.76 6.61
CA ASP A 51 23.53 -27.63 7.76
C ASP A 51 22.80 -27.48 9.11
N ASN A 52 21.50 -27.77 9.16
CA ASN A 52 20.64 -27.63 10.34
C ASN A 52 20.54 -26.18 10.86
N ALA A 53 20.89 -25.20 10.03
CA ALA A 53 20.60 -23.79 10.27
C ALA A 53 19.20 -23.45 9.72
N THR A 54 18.49 -22.58 10.43
CA THR A 54 17.27 -21.94 9.92
C THR A 54 17.65 -20.64 9.24
N GLU A 55 17.31 -20.52 7.95
CA GLU A 55 17.39 -19.26 7.22
C GLU A 55 15.98 -18.84 6.84
N THR A 56 15.70 -17.57 7.06
CA THR A 56 14.43 -16.97 6.71
C THR A 56 14.62 -16.27 5.38
N THR A 57 14.17 -16.90 4.30
CA THR A 57 14.17 -16.32 2.95
C THR A 57 12.74 -16.05 2.51
N TYR A 58 12.50 -14.88 1.94
CA TYR A 58 11.19 -14.58 1.34
C TYR A 58 10.99 -15.31 0.01
N ALA A 59 9.78 -15.84 -0.19
CA ALA A 59 9.36 -16.54 -1.38
C ALA A 59 7.92 -16.18 -1.78
N ASP A 60 7.58 -16.43 -3.04
CA ASP A 60 6.20 -16.38 -3.52
C ASP A 60 5.33 -17.32 -2.67
N GLY A 61 4.23 -16.78 -2.13
CA GLY A 61 3.31 -17.51 -1.27
C GLY A 61 3.54 -17.34 0.22
N ASP A 62 4.61 -16.68 0.66
CA ASP A 62 4.79 -16.40 2.09
C ASP A 62 3.63 -15.54 2.61
N LYS A 63 2.97 -16.02 3.66
CA LYS A 63 1.88 -15.30 4.30
C LYS A 63 2.35 -13.93 4.79
N VAL A 64 1.52 -12.92 4.61
CA VAL A 64 1.70 -11.61 5.26
C VAL A 64 0.74 -11.57 6.44
N GLY A 65 1.24 -11.10 7.58
CA GLY A 65 0.47 -10.96 8.80
C GLY A 65 0.87 -9.70 9.55
N VAL A 66 0.71 -9.69 10.87
CA VAL A 66 1.16 -8.59 11.74
C VAL A 66 2.12 -9.08 12.81
N THR A 67 3.07 -8.24 13.20
CA THR A 67 4.04 -8.48 14.29
C THR A 67 4.32 -7.18 15.04
N ASP A 68 5.08 -7.22 16.13
CA ASP A 68 5.54 -6.01 16.82
C ASP A 68 6.20 -5.06 15.83
N CYS A 69 5.81 -3.78 15.87
CA CYS A 69 6.31 -2.79 14.93
C CYS A 69 7.84 -2.64 14.99
N ALA A 70 8.50 -2.89 16.12
CA ALA A 70 9.96 -2.86 16.21
C ALA A 70 10.64 -3.94 15.33
N ASP A 71 9.96 -5.07 15.12
CA ASP A 71 10.47 -6.22 14.36
C ASP A 71 9.89 -6.31 12.93
N ALA A 72 8.84 -5.52 12.65
CA ALA A 72 8.15 -5.53 11.37
C ALA A 72 9.04 -5.06 10.21
N GLN A 73 8.85 -5.69 9.06
CA GLN A 73 9.46 -5.23 7.83
C GLN A 73 8.82 -3.93 7.34
N VAL A 74 9.54 -3.26 6.45
CA VAL A 74 9.13 -1.98 5.87
C VAL A 74 8.77 -2.12 4.41
N TRP A 75 7.89 -1.23 3.95
CA TRP A 75 7.25 -1.28 2.65
C TRP A 75 7.48 0.03 1.90
N ASP A 76 7.62 -0.10 0.58
CA ASP A 76 7.65 0.99 -0.37
C ASP A 76 6.26 1.15 -0.99
N ILE A 77 5.70 2.35 -0.86
CA ILE A 77 4.34 2.70 -1.25
C ILE A 77 4.42 3.88 -2.21
N ASN A 78 3.91 3.65 -3.42
CA ASN A 78 3.76 4.73 -4.39
C ASN A 78 2.47 5.51 -4.11
N PRO A 79 2.48 6.84 -4.26
CA PRO A 79 1.27 7.62 -4.08
C PRO A 79 0.21 7.27 -5.13
N GLY A 80 -1.06 7.27 -4.71
CA GLY A 80 -2.17 6.86 -5.55
C GLY A 80 -2.31 5.35 -5.63
N SER A 81 -2.71 4.84 -6.80
CA SER A 81 -2.87 3.42 -7.05
C SER A 81 -1.57 2.76 -7.50
N GLY A 82 -1.19 1.66 -6.86
CA GLY A 82 0.00 0.91 -7.24
C GLY A 82 0.32 -0.25 -6.30
N SER A 83 1.44 -0.91 -6.55
CA SER A 83 1.91 -1.98 -5.67
C SER A 83 2.53 -1.44 -4.39
N ILE A 84 2.26 -2.14 -3.28
CA ILE A 84 2.96 -2.01 -2.00
C ILE A 84 4.05 -3.08 -2.02
N VAL A 85 5.31 -2.65 -2.03
CA VAL A 85 6.47 -3.53 -2.27
C VAL A 85 7.30 -3.66 -1.01
N LEU A 86 7.73 -4.88 -0.68
CA LEU A 86 8.63 -5.10 0.45
C LEU A 86 10.00 -4.48 0.14
N THR A 87 10.43 -3.51 0.95
CA THR A 87 11.60 -2.67 0.66
C THR A 87 12.86 -3.51 0.42
N GLY A 88 13.59 -3.17 -0.64
CA GLY A 88 14.83 -3.87 -1.02
C GLY A 88 14.62 -5.20 -1.75
N THR A 89 13.37 -5.57 -2.06
CA THR A 89 13.02 -6.79 -2.82
C THR A 89 12.15 -6.46 -4.04
N ASN A 90 11.73 -7.48 -4.78
CA ASN A 90 10.71 -7.37 -5.82
C ASN A 90 9.37 -8.04 -5.41
N PHE A 91 9.17 -8.36 -4.14
CA PHE A 91 7.92 -8.94 -3.64
C PHE A 91 6.91 -7.83 -3.33
N ALA A 92 5.67 -8.00 -3.79
CA ALA A 92 4.54 -7.13 -3.53
C ALA A 92 3.52 -7.80 -2.61
N LEU A 93 2.72 -6.96 -1.95
CA LEU A 93 1.51 -7.38 -1.24
C LEU A 93 0.46 -7.86 -2.25
N ASP A 94 0.09 -9.13 -2.17
CA ASP A 94 -0.81 -9.79 -3.11
C ASP A 94 -2.08 -10.30 -2.40
N ALA A 95 -3.23 -9.94 -2.95
CA ALA A 95 -4.55 -10.19 -2.39
C ALA A 95 -5.17 -11.55 -2.78
N GLY A 96 -4.44 -12.45 -3.43
CA GLY A 96 -5.07 -13.65 -4.00
C GLY A 96 -5.75 -13.31 -5.32
N THR A 97 -7.06 -13.41 -5.39
CA THR A 97 -7.82 -12.89 -6.53
C THR A 97 -8.18 -11.40 -6.33
N GLY A 98 -8.25 -10.94 -5.09
CA GLY A 98 -8.64 -9.59 -4.70
C GLY A 98 -10.14 -9.32 -4.83
N THR A 99 -10.97 -10.37 -5.02
CA THR A 99 -12.41 -10.21 -5.29
C THR A 99 -13.31 -10.74 -4.18
N ASP A 100 -12.80 -11.61 -3.32
CA ASP A 100 -13.60 -12.28 -2.30
C ASP A 100 -13.12 -11.91 -0.88
N ASN A 101 -13.98 -12.09 0.10
CA ASN A 101 -13.61 -11.99 1.52
C ASN A 101 -12.82 -13.22 1.95
N ASN A 102 -11.93 -13.03 2.94
CA ASN A 102 -11.09 -14.06 3.54
C ASN A 102 -10.00 -14.64 2.61
N GLU A 103 -9.63 -13.92 1.55
CA GLU A 103 -8.46 -14.34 0.79
C GLU A 103 -7.20 -13.99 1.56
N GLU A 104 -6.30 -14.96 1.69
CA GLU A 104 -5.03 -14.74 2.36
C GLU A 104 -4.16 -13.75 1.60
N VAL A 105 -3.68 -12.74 2.32
CA VAL A 105 -2.70 -11.79 1.80
C VAL A 105 -1.29 -12.37 1.96
N LYS A 106 -0.52 -12.31 0.88
CA LYS A 106 0.79 -12.98 0.79
C LYS A 106 1.80 -12.12 0.05
N LEU A 107 3.06 -12.53 0.13
CA LEU A 107 4.10 -12.07 -0.79
C LEU A 107 3.94 -12.76 -2.14
N TRP A 108 4.10 -11.98 -3.19
CA TRP A 108 4.23 -12.50 -4.54
C TRP A 108 5.13 -11.61 -5.37
N THR A 109 5.79 -12.17 -6.37
CA THR A 109 6.60 -11.43 -7.34
C THR A 109 5.77 -10.28 -7.91
N SER A 110 6.32 -9.07 -7.86
CA SER A 110 5.61 -7.87 -8.29
C SER A 110 5.46 -7.84 -9.82
N TYR A 111 4.23 -7.74 -10.27
CA TYR A 111 3.87 -7.52 -11.67
C TYR A 111 3.00 -6.25 -11.73
N PRO A 112 3.59 -5.11 -12.15
CA PRO A 112 2.86 -3.84 -12.18
C PRO A 112 1.55 -3.93 -12.96
N GLY A 113 0.46 -3.47 -12.33
CA GLY A 113 -0.87 -3.40 -12.93
C GLY A 113 -1.72 -4.67 -12.77
N LEU A 114 -1.24 -5.71 -12.08
CA LEU A 114 -2.11 -6.80 -11.64
C LEU A 114 -3.13 -6.28 -10.63
N PHE A 115 -4.39 -6.66 -10.83
CA PHE A 115 -5.52 -6.21 -10.00
C PHE A 115 -5.28 -6.51 -8.51
N GLN A 116 -4.92 -7.76 -8.20
CA GLN A 116 -4.65 -8.24 -6.84
C GLN A 116 -3.38 -7.67 -6.19
N GLN A 117 -2.58 -6.88 -6.92
CA GLN A 117 -1.37 -6.21 -6.44
C GLN A 117 -1.45 -4.68 -6.59
N THR A 118 -2.63 -4.13 -6.91
CA THR A 118 -2.82 -2.70 -7.11
C THR A 118 -3.71 -2.14 -6.02
N TRP A 119 -3.07 -1.53 -5.03
CA TRP A 119 -3.70 -0.98 -3.83
C TRP A 119 -3.74 0.55 -3.90
N TYR A 120 -4.60 1.17 -3.11
CA TYR A 120 -4.58 2.60 -2.86
C TYR A 120 -4.97 2.90 -1.41
N PHE A 121 -4.38 3.94 -0.84
CA PHE A 121 -4.80 4.46 0.46
C PHE A 121 -6.05 5.32 0.29
N THR A 122 -7.11 4.98 1.01
CA THR A 122 -8.33 5.78 1.07
C THR A 122 -8.12 6.98 2.00
N THR A 123 -8.99 7.99 1.89
CA THR A 123 -8.97 9.16 2.79
C THR A 123 -9.44 8.85 4.22
N ASP A 124 -9.98 7.66 4.44
CA ASP A 124 -10.39 7.14 5.74
C ASP A 124 -9.46 6.03 6.23
N ASN A 125 -8.17 6.12 5.91
CA ASN A 125 -7.08 5.29 6.42
C ASN A 125 -7.22 3.79 6.14
N ARG A 126 -7.76 3.39 4.98
CA ARG A 126 -7.80 1.97 4.56
C ARG A 126 -6.88 1.75 3.38
N ILE A 127 -6.36 0.53 3.26
CA ILE A 127 -5.65 0.08 2.06
C ILE A 127 -6.63 -0.75 1.23
N ALA A 128 -7.06 -0.23 0.08
CA ALA A 128 -8.11 -0.83 -0.75
C ALA A 128 -7.58 -1.28 -2.11
N ILE A 129 -8.18 -2.33 -2.68
CA ILE A 129 -7.90 -2.76 -4.05
C ILE A 129 -8.43 -1.71 -5.02
N THR A 130 -7.56 -1.24 -5.92
CA THR A 130 -7.93 -0.25 -6.94
C THR A 130 -8.91 -0.87 -7.94
N GLY A 131 -10.09 -0.26 -8.06
CA GLY A 131 -11.14 -0.74 -8.96
C GLY A 131 -11.92 -1.95 -8.43
N GLY A 132 -11.69 -2.36 -7.18
CA GLY A 132 -12.47 -3.37 -6.47
C GLY A 132 -13.21 -2.79 -5.26
N ASP A 133 -13.78 -3.67 -4.44
CA ASP A 133 -14.45 -3.34 -3.19
C ASP A 133 -13.82 -4.04 -1.97
N GLN A 134 -12.67 -4.68 -2.14
CA GLN A 134 -11.92 -5.36 -1.08
C GLN A 134 -10.86 -4.44 -0.46
N CYS A 135 -10.71 -4.53 0.85
CA CYS A 135 -9.74 -3.82 1.66
C CYS A 135 -8.80 -4.83 2.34
N LEU A 136 -7.57 -4.39 2.63
CA LEU A 136 -6.69 -5.08 3.56
C LEU A 136 -7.37 -5.10 4.93
N ASP A 137 -7.55 -6.28 5.47
CA ASP A 137 -8.26 -6.51 6.73
C ASP A 137 -7.40 -7.38 7.63
N GLN A 138 -7.34 -7.02 8.91
CA GLN A 138 -6.80 -7.91 9.91
C GLN A 138 -7.93 -8.72 10.54
N GLY A 139 -8.10 -9.96 10.07
CA GLY A 139 -9.01 -10.94 10.64
C GLY A 139 -8.65 -11.32 12.08
N ASN A 140 -9.38 -12.28 12.62
CA ASN A 140 -9.06 -12.82 13.94
C ASN A 140 -7.74 -13.64 13.93
N ASP A 141 -7.31 -14.16 15.08
CA ASP A 141 -6.05 -14.90 15.21
C ASP A 141 -6.00 -16.17 14.35
N GLU A 142 -7.16 -16.72 13.96
CA GLU A 142 -7.29 -17.91 13.10
C GLU A 142 -7.24 -17.53 11.61
N GLU A 143 -7.83 -16.39 11.24
CA GLU A 143 -7.89 -15.87 9.86
C GLU A 143 -6.55 -15.22 9.44
N GLY A 144 -5.97 -14.41 10.33
CA GLY A 144 -4.81 -13.59 10.03
C GLY A 144 -5.15 -12.41 9.11
N THR A 145 -4.14 -11.84 8.44
CA THR A 145 -4.37 -10.77 7.46
C THR A 145 -4.98 -11.32 6.18
N GLN A 146 -6.02 -10.65 5.71
CA GLN A 146 -6.89 -11.10 4.63
C GLN A 146 -7.44 -9.93 3.81
N THR A 147 -8.15 -10.24 2.74
CA THR A 147 -9.10 -9.30 2.12
C THR A 147 -10.45 -9.36 2.83
N TRP A 148 -11.11 -8.21 2.96
CA TRP A 148 -12.52 -8.15 3.33
C TRP A 148 -13.19 -6.95 2.68
N GLN A 149 -14.48 -7.06 2.38
CA GLN A 149 -15.26 -5.98 1.79
C GLN A 149 -15.06 -4.67 2.57
N CYS A 150 -14.62 -3.64 1.86
CA CYS A 150 -14.35 -2.32 2.39
C CYS A 150 -15.59 -1.77 3.09
N THR A 151 -15.49 -1.59 4.41
CA THR A 151 -16.61 -1.16 5.26
C THR A 151 -16.16 0.03 6.09
N THR A 152 -16.78 1.20 5.88
CA THR A 152 -16.46 2.40 6.67
C THR A 152 -16.67 2.16 8.17
N GLY A 153 -15.67 2.52 8.99
CA GLY A 153 -15.70 2.32 10.43
C GLY A 153 -15.38 0.89 10.89
N ASN A 154 -14.96 0.00 10.00
CA ASN A 154 -14.38 -1.28 10.39
C ASN A 154 -12.93 -1.08 10.84
N THR A 155 -12.70 -1.08 12.15
CA THR A 155 -11.37 -0.87 12.75
C THR A 155 -10.35 -1.95 12.39
N ASN A 156 -10.77 -3.09 11.84
CA ASN A 156 -9.86 -4.11 11.32
C ASN A 156 -9.21 -3.71 9.97
N GLN A 157 -9.76 -2.69 9.29
CA GLN A 157 -9.29 -2.19 7.99
C GLN A 157 -8.55 -0.85 8.11
N ASP A 158 -8.45 -0.31 9.32
CA ASP A 158 -7.81 0.98 9.56
C ASP A 158 -6.29 0.79 9.66
N ASN A 159 -5.56 1.24 8.65
CA ASN A 159 -4.11 1.15 8.51
C ASN A 159 -3.47 2.54 8.54
N GLY A 160 -2.52 2.74 9.45
CA GLY A 160 -1.69 3.94 9.53
C GLY A 160 -0.27 3.70 9.03
N GLU A 161 0.41 4.76 8.60
CA GLU A 161 1.86 4.72 8.39
C GLU A 161 2.56 4.98 9.73
N ASP A 162 3.40 4.06 10.19
CA ASP A 162 4.33 4.30 11.30
C ASP A 162 5.73 4.59 10.72
N ASN A 163 6.17 5.84 10.88
CA ASN A 163 7.48 6.30 10.42
C ASN A 163 8.63 5.84 11.33
N GLY A 164 8.35 5.08 12.41
CA GLY A 164 9.39 4.53 13.29
C GLY A 164 10.06 5.57 14.20
N ASP A 165 9.57 6.81 14.22
CA ASP A 165 10.11 7.91 15.04
C ASP A 165 9.60 7.87 16.51
N GLY A 166 8.98 6.76 16.92
CA GLY A 166 8.51 6.56 18.30
C GLY A 166 7.30 7.41 18.70
N ASN A 167 6.70 8.14 17.75
CA ASN A 167 5.43 8.81 17.91
C ASN A 167 4.54 8.42 16.72
N GLY A 168 3.62 7.49 16.94
CA GLY A 168 2.55 7.18 16.00
C GLY A 168 1.65 8.41 15.83
N GLU A 169 2.00 9.28 14.90
CA GLU A 169 1.09 10.26 14.35
C GLU A 169 0.57 9.72 13.01
N ALA A 170 -0.63 9.14 13.07
CA ALA A 170 -1.46 8.94 11.91
C ALA A 170 -1.56 10.30 11.18
N SER A 171 -0.91 10.39 10.03
CA SER A 171 -0.85 11.63 9.26
C SER A 171 -2.21 11.87 8.61
N SER A 172 -2.89 12.89 9.12
CA SER A 172 -4.18 13.45 8.68
C SER A 172 -4.18 14.03 7.28
#